data_AF-A0A657BD54-F1
#
_entry.id   AF-A0A657BD54-F1
#
_cell.length_a   1.000
_cell.length_b   1.000
_cell.length_c   1.000
_cell.angle_alpha   90.00
_cell.angle_beta   90.00
_cell.angle_gamma   90.00
#
_symmetry.space_group_name_H-M   'P 1'
#
loop_
_entity.id
_entity.type
_entity.pdbx_description
1 polymer ?
#
loop_
_entity_poly.entity_id
_entity_poly.type
_entity_poly.pdbx_seq_one_letter_code
_entity_poly.pdbx_strand_id
1 'polypeptide(L)'
;MTLSDPSLLLITAAICMLVSLGLAWLASLILYAKIARLKRIFPATHQLIRAHIDYLLMFILLVAAYYLQALLSITLPAWVIALLCVGSLYNPFGFIVLAMKPELANPQTFGQKLRVLTGFLPATLGYGYLMIAILSKLL
;
A
#
# COMPACT_ATOMS: atom_id res chain seq x y z
N MET A 1 -1.26 22.90 2.36
CA MET A 1 -0.93 21.60 2.97
C MET A 1 0.58 21.42 2.91
N THR A 2 1.26 21.36 4.05
CA THR A 2 2.71 21.09 4.14
C THR A 2 2.95 19.58 4.21
N LEU A 3 4.13 19.09 3.84
CA LEU A 3 4.48 17.66 3.97
C LEU A 3 4.42 17.13 5.42
N SER A 4 4.42 18.04 6.40
CA SER A 4 4.27 17.74 7.83
C SER A 4 2.81 17.57 8.27
N ASP A 5 1.84 17.81 7.38
CA ASP A 5 0.41 17.78 7.72
C ASP A 5 -0.09 16.33 7.87
N PRO A 6 -0.52 15.89 9.07
CA PRO A 6 -1.00 14.53 9.27
C PRO A 6 -2.24 14.17 8.44
N SER A 7 -3.03 15.16 7.98
CA SER A 7 -4.19 14.91 7.11
C SER A 7 -3.80 14.27 5.78
N LEU A 8 -2.52 14.34 5.36
CA LEU A 8 -2.01 13.58 4.22
C LEU A 8 -2.18 12.06 4.39
N LEU A 9 -2.16 11.55 5.62
CA LEU A 9 -2.41 10.13 5.90
C LEU A 9 -3.85 9.75 5.53
N LEU A 10 -4.83 10.58 5.87
CA LEU A 10 -6.24 10.34 5.55
C LEU A 10 -6.52 10.50 4.05
N ILE A 11 -5.91 11.49 3.39
CA ILE A 11 -6.02 11.64 1.94
C ILE A 11 -5.47 10.38 1.24
N THR A 12 -4.29 9.91 1.66
CA THR A 12 -3.68 8.71 1.10
C THR A 12 -4.52 7.47 1.41
N ALA A 13 -5.12 7.39 2.60
CA ALA A 13 -6.01 6.31 2.97
C ALA A 13 -7.24 6.28 2.03
N ALA A 14 -7.87 7.43 1.79
CA ALA A 14 -8.98 7.54 0.86
C ALA A 14 -8.60 7.10 -0.56
N ILE A 15 -7.41 7.47 -1.04
CA ILE A 15 -6.88 7.00 -2.32
C ILE A 15 -6.72 5.47 -2.31
N CYS A 16 -6.13 4.88 -1.27
CA CYS A 16 -5.99 3.43 -1.14
C CYS A 16 -7.34 2.72 -1.20
N MET A 17 -8.37 3.26 -0.51
CA MET A 17 -9.72 2.72 -0.53
C MET A 17 -10.35 2.77 -1.92
N LEU A 18 -10.22 3.89 -2.63
CA LEU A 18 -10.75 4.04 -3.98
C LEU A 18 -10.06 3.09 -4.97
N VAL A 19 -8.74 2.95 -4.89
CA VAL A 19 -7.99 1.98 -5.71
C VAL A 19 -8.44 0.56 -5.38
N SER A 20 -8.59 0.22 -4.10
CA SER A 20 -9.06 -1.08 -3.67
C SER A 20 -10.44 -1.43 -4.25
N LEU A 21 -11.39 -0.50 -4.20
CA LEU A 21 -12.72 -0.68 -4.81
C LEU A 21 -12.62 -0.88 -6.33
N GLY A 22 -11.79 -0.10 -7.01
CA GLY A 22 -11.53 -0.28 -8.44
C GLY A 22 -10.98 -1.67 -8.77
N LEU A 23 -10.05 -2.18 -7.95
CA LEU A 23 -9.49 -3.52 -8.10
C LEU A 23 -10.53 -4.62 -7.84
N ALA A 24 -11.44 -4.44 -6.87
CA ALA A 24 -12.51 -5.39 -6.59
C ALA A 24 -13.46 -5.54 -7.80
N TRP A 25 -13.85 -4.41 -8.40
CA TRP A 25 -14.65 -4.39 -9.62
C TRP A 25 -13.89 -5.02 -10.80
N LEU A 26 -12.62 -4.66 -10.97
CA LEU A 26 -11.78 -5.23 -12.03
C LEU A 26 -11.66 -6.75 -11.91
N ALA A 27 -11.40 -7.27 -10.71
CA ALA A 27 -11.36 -8.70 -10.45
C ALA A 27 -12.71 -9.36 -10.73
N SER A 28 -13.81 -8.72 -10.33
CA SER A 28 -15.17 -9.23 -10.57
C SER A 28 -15.51 -9.32 -12.06
N LEU A 29 -15.13 -8.31 -12.84
CA LEU A 29 -15.31 -8.30 -14.30
C LEU A 29 -14.50 -9.40 -15.01
N ILE A 30 -13.33 -9.75 -14.46
CA ILE A 30 -12.49 -10.82 -15.01
C ILE A 30 -13.06 -12.20 -14.63
N LEU A 31 -13.41 -12.41 -13.37
CA LEU A 31 -13.78 -13.73 -12.84
C LEU A 31 -15.24 -14.10 -13.12
N TYR A 32 -16.16 -13.16 -12.90
CA TYR A 32 -17.60 -13.41 -13.04
C TYR A 32 -18.12 -13.02 -14.42
N ALA A 33 -17.78 -11.82 -14.92
CA ALA A 33 -18.22 -11.39 -16.25
C ALA A 33 -17.36 -11.97 -17.40
N LYS A 34 -16.26 -12.67 -17.07
CA LYS A 34 -15.40 -13.40 -18.01
C LYS A 34 -14.92 -12.55 -19.21
N ILE A 35 -14.62 -11.27 -18.97
CA ILE A 35 -14.18 -10.35 -20.04
C ILE A 35 -12.77 -10.73 -20.51
N ALA A 36 -12.68 -11.34 -21.69
CA ALA A 36 -11.43 -11.87 -22.25
C ALA A 36 -10.34 -10.80 -22.44
N ARG A 37 -10.71 -9.56 -22.80
CA ARG A 37 -9.76 -8.44 -22.95
C ARG A 37 -9.05 -8.12 -21.64
N LEU A 38 -9.79 -8.05 -20.53
CA LEU A 38 -9.22 -7.77 -19.21
C LEU A 38 -8.36 -8.94 -18.73
N LYS A 39 -8.80 -10.19 -18.98
CA LYS A 39 -8.00 -11.38 -18.65
C LYS A 39 -6.65 -11.42 -19.38
N ARG A 40 -6.57 -10.88 -20.61
CA ARG A 40 -5.32 -10.75 -21.35
C ARG A 40 -4.38 -9.70 -20.74
N ILE A 41 -4.92 -8.61 -20.20
CA ILE A 41 -4.13 -7.56 -19.54
C ILE A 41 -3.66 -8.02 -18.14
N PHE A 42 -4.51 -8.75 -17.42
CA PHE A 42 -4.26 -9.24 -16.06
C PHE A 42 -4.30 -10.77 -16.02
N PRO A 43 -3.31 -11.45 -16.63
CA PRO A 43 -3.26 -12.91 -16.66
C PRO A 43 -3.27 -13.53 -15.26
N ALA A 44 -2.56 -12.92 -14.31
CA ALA A 44 -2.47 -13.38 -12.93
C ALA A 44 -3.50 -12.68 -12.02
N THR A 45 -4.78 -12.98 -12.24
CA THR A 45 -5.91 -12.37 -11.51
C THR A 45 -5.85 -12.54 -9.99
N HIS A 46 -5.21 -13.61 -9.49
CA HIS A 46 -5.01 -13.79 -8.04
C HIS A 46 -4.15 -12.68 -7.43
N GLN A 47 -3.22 -12.08 -8.19
CA GLN A 47 -2.42 -10.94 -7.72
C GLN A 47 -3.26 -9.65 -7.67
N LEU A 48 -4.30 -9.49 -8.50
CA LEU A 48 -5.24 -8.37 -8.35
C LEU A 48 -6.02 -8.46 -7.05
N ILE A 49 -6.47 -9.66 -6.67
CA ILE A 49 -7.15 -9.88 -5.38
C ILE A 49 -6.18 -9.57 -4.24
N ARG A 50 -4.92 -10.01 -4.35
CA ARG A 50 -3.89 -9.68 -3.36
C ARG A 50 -3.66 -8.17 -3.25
N ALA A 51 -3.54 -7.46 -4.37
CA ALA A 51 -3.42 -6.01 -4.41
C ALA A 51 -4.63 -5.32 -3.75
N HIS A 52 -5.85 -5.79 -4.05
CA HIS A 52 -7.09 -5.28 -3.47
C HIS A 52 -7.08 -5.37 -1.95
N ILE A 53 -6.78 -6.56 -1.41
CA ILE A 53 -6.71 -6.80 0.04
C ILE A 53 -5.60 -5.95 0.67
N ASP A 54 -4.43 -5.88 0.03
CA ASP A 54 -3.31 -5.14 0.58
C ASP A 54 -3.60 -3.62 0.61
N TYR A 55 -4.27 -3.06 -0.41
CA TYR A 55 -4.77 -1.67 -0.34
C TYR A 55 -5.82 -1.44 0.77
N LEU A 56 -6.70 -2.41 1.06
CA LEU A 56 -7.61 -2.31 2.22
C LEU A 56 -6.84 -2.25 3.54
N LEU A 57 -5.82 -3.12 3.68
CA LEU A 57 -4.96 -3.11 4.86
C LEU A 57 -4.20 -1.79 4.98
N MET A 58 -3.64 -1.27 3.90
CA MET A 58 -2.96 0.03 3.89
C MET A 58 -3.90 1.19 4.24
N PHE A 59 -5.15 1.16 3.77
CA PHE A 59 -6.18 2.11 4.19
C PHE A 59 -6.40 2.06 5.71
N ILE A 60 -6.65 0.88 6.28
CA ILE A 60 -6.89 0.71 7.71
C ILE A 60 -5.67 1.17 8.51
N LEU A 61 -4.47 0.80 8.09
CA LEU A 61 -3.24 1.17 8.77
C LEU A 61 -2.96 2.68 8.73
N LEU A 62 -3.24 3.36 7.62
CA LEU A 62 -3.11 4.83 7.53
C LEU A 62 -4.14 5.55 8.41
N VAL A 63 -5.38 5.08 8.42
CA VAL A 63 -6.42 5.61 9.31
C VAL A 63 -6.02 5.42 10.77
N ALA A 64 -5.59 4.22 11.14
CA ALA A 64 -5.08 3.92 12.47
C ALA A 64 -3.88 4.81 12.82
N ALA A 65 -2.94 5.00 11.89
CA ALA A 65 -1.77 5.85 12.08
C ALA A 65 -2.16 7.30 12.39
N TYR A 66 -3.11 7.86 11.64
CA TYR A 66 -3.63 9.21 11.85
C TYR A 66 -4.27 9.38 13.23
N TYR A 67 -5.12 8.43 13.64
CA TYR A 67 -5.82 8.52 14.92
C TYR A 67 -4.91 8.21 16.11
N LEU A 68 -4.00 7.25 15.99
CA LEU A 68 -3.06 6.90 17.07
C LEU A 68 -2.09 8.05 17.37
N GLN A 69 -1.53 8.70 16.33
CA GLN A 69 -0.66 9.85 16.55
C GLN A 69 -1.41 11.01 17.20
N ALA A 70 -2.67 11.23 16.83
CA ALA A 70 -3.51 12.27 17.43
C ALA A 70 -3.85 11.95 18.89
N LEU A 71 -4.32 10.73 19.15
CA LEU A 71 -4.72 10.26 20.48
C LEU A 71 -3.58 10.35 21.49
N LEU A 72 -2.36 10.02 21.07
CA LEU A 72 -1.17 10.01 21.92
C LEU A 72 -0.37 11.33 21.86
N SER A 73 -0.87 12.34 21.12
CA SER A 73 -0.17 13.61 20.89
C SER A 73 1.26 13.42 20.39
N ILE A 74 1.48 12.46 19.49
CA ILE A 74 2.76 12.17 18.86
C ILE A 74 2.89 13.03 17.61
N THR A 75 3.88 13.92 17.57
CA THR A 75 4.17 14.69 16.36
C THR A 75 5.02 13.88 15.41
N LEU A 76 4.44 13.51 14.25
CA LEU A 76 5.18 12.79 13.23
C LEU A 76 6.03 13.76 12.38
N PRO A 77 7.34 13.51 12.21
CA PRO A 77 8.14 14.32 11.32
C PRO A 77 7.73 14.08 9.86
N ALA A 78 7.87 15.10 9.01
CA ALA A 78 7.40 15.08 7.63
C ALA A 78 7.90 13.89 6.80
N TRP A 79 9.15 13.45 7.03
CA TRP A 79 9.71 12.30 6.33
C TRP A 79 8.99 10.99 6.70
N VAL A 80 8.51 10.82 7.93
CA VAL A 80 7.71 9.64 8.34
C VAL A 80 6.36 9.65 7.65
N ILE A 81 5.69 10.81 7.61
CA ILE A 81 4.41 10.97 6.88
C ILE A 81 4.60 10.61 5.41
N ALA A 82 5.68 11.10 4.78
CA ALA A 82 6.01 10.76 3.40
C ALA A 82 6.24 9.24 3.21
N LEU A 83 7.00 8.59 4.10
CA LEU A 83 7.25 7.15 4.03
C LEU A 83 5.98 6.32 4.22
N LEU A 84 5.11 6.71 5.15
CA LEU A 84 3.79 6.10 5.32
C LEU A 84 2.99 6.22 4.03
N CYS A 85 2.85 7.43 3.47
CA CYS A 85 2.04 7.64 2.28
C CYS A 85 2.58 6.88 1.05
N VAL A 86 3.89 7.00 0.78
CA VAL A 86 4.53 6.32 -0.35
C VAL A 86 4.51 4.81 -0.15
N GLY A 87 4.81 4.33 1.05
CA GLY A 87 4.79 2.90 1.38
C GLY A 87 3.41 2.29 1.19
N SER A 88 2.38 2.92 1.72
CA SER A 88 0.99 2.47 1.59
C SER A 88 0.47 2.42 0.15
N LEU A 89 0.95 3.31 -0.71
CA LEU A 89 0.58 3.30 -2.13
C LEU A 89 1.40 2.30 -2.95
N TYR A 90 2.71 2.28 -2.73
CA TYR A 90 3.65 1.53 -3.56
C TYR A 90 3.70 0.05 -3.20
N ASN A 91 3.45 -0.30 -1.93
CA ASN A 91 3.48 -1.69 -1.47
C ASN A 91 2.45 -2.56 -2.20
N PRO A 92 1.14 -2.22 -2.24
CA PRO A 92 0.16 -3.01 -2.97
C PRO A 92 0.30 -2.86 -4.49
N PHE A 93 0.86 -1.75 -4.97
CA PHE A 93 1.06 -1.49 -6.40
C PHE A 93 1.94 -2.56 -7.06
N GLY A 94 2.93 -3.09 -6.34
CA GLY A 94 3.74 -4.20 -6.80
C GLY A 94 2.90 -5.40 -7.24
N PHE A 95 1.81 -5.71 -6.54
CA PHE A 95 0.92 -6.82 -6.91
C PHE A 95 0.09 -6.53 -8.16
N ILE A 96 -0.26 -5.26 -8.43
CA ILE A 96 -0.88 -4.89 -9.71
C ILE A 96 0.10 -5.16 -10.86
N VAL A 97 1.37 -4.75 -10.69
CA VAL A 97 2.41 -5.01 -11.70
C VAL A 97 2.58 -6.50 -11.92
N LEU A 98 2.62 -7.31 -10.86
CA LEU A 98 2.69 -8.77 -10.96
C LEU A 98 1.43 -9.40 -11.59
N ALA A 99 0.26 -8.78 -11.42
CA ALA A 99 -0.95 -9.24 -12.08
C ALA A 99 -0.88 -9.09 -13.60
N MET A 100 -0.23 -8.02 -14.07
CA MET A 100 0.00 -7.74 -15.48
C MET A 100 1.18 -8.52 -16.07
N LYS A 101 2.26 -8.64 -15.29
CA LYS A 101 3.55 -9.21 -15.66
C LYS A 101 3.98 -10.29 -14.66
N PRO A 102 3.32 -11.46 -14.66
CA PRO A 102 3.58 -12.53 -13.70
C PRO A 102 5.01 -13.08 -13.75
N GLU A 103 5.70 -12.93 -14.88
CA GLU A 103 7.11 -13.29 -15.04
C GLU A 103 8.04 -12.56 -14.06
N LEU A 104 7.64 -11.38 -13.58
CA LEU A 104 8.40 -10.61 -12.59
C LEU A 104 8.29 -11.17 -11.17
N ALA A 105 7.41 -12.15 -10.91
CA ALA A 105 7.22 -12.75 -9.59
C ALA A 105 8.42 -13.59 -9.13
N ASN A 106 9.25 -14.06 -10.08
CA ASN A 106 10.49 -14.77 -9.80
C ASN A 106 11.70 -13.92 -10.21
N PRO A 107 12.10 -12.93 -9.38
CA PRO A 107 13.24 -12.08 -9.68
C PRO A 107 14.54 -12.89 -9.70
N GLN A 108 15.15 -13.01 -10.88
CA GLN A 108 16.35 -13.82 -11.08
C GLN A 108 17.63 -13.01 -10.86
N THR A 109 17.58 -11.71 -11.16
CA THR A 109 18.75 -10.82 -11.04
C THR A 109 18.77 -10.09 -9.70
N PHE A 110 19.96 -9.73 -9.23
CA PHE A 110 20.14 -8.94 -8.00
C PHE A 110 19.35 -7.62 -8.05
N GLY A 111 19.35 -6.91 -9.19
CA GLY A 111 18.61 -5.66 -9.36
C GLY A 111 17.09 -5.82 -9.24
N GLN A 112 16.52 -6.92 -9.73
CA GLN A 112 15.09 -7.22 -9.57
C GLN A 112 14.74 -7.53 -8.11
N LYS A 113 15.58 -8.30 -7.41
CA LYS A 113 15.41 -8.58 -5.97
C LYS A 113 15.48 -7.29 -5.16
N LEU A 114 16.46 -6.43 -5.44
CA LEU A 114 16.60 -5.14 -4.79
C LEU A 114 15.37 -4.27 -5.00
N ARG A 115 14.85 -4.18 -6.24
CA ARG A 115 13.64 -3.42 -6.55
C ARG A 115 12.43 -3.87 -5.71
N VAL A 116 12.22 -5.18 -5.59
CA VAL A 116 11.14 -5.75 -4.77
C VAL A 116 11.33 -5.36 -3.30
N LEU A 117 12.52 -5.59 -2.74
CA LEU A 117 12.83 -5.26 -1.35
C LEU A 117 12.67 -3.77 -1.05
N THR A 118 13.15 -2.90 -1.94
CA THR A 118 13.00 -1.44 -1.79
C THR A 118 11.57 -0.97 -1.85
N GLY A 119 10.65 -1.75 -2.44
CA GLY A 119 9.22 -1.43 -2.45
C GLY A 119 8.56 -1.57 -1.09
N PHE A 120 9.06 -2.47 -0.24
CA PHE A 120 8.56 -2.68 1.12
C PHE A 120 9.16 -1.69 2.13
N LEU A 121 10.38 -1.21 1.88
CA LEU A 121 11.13 -0.37 2.83
C LEU A 121 10.36 0.86 3.33
N PRO A 122 9.69 1.67 2.49
CA PRO A 122 9.01 2.87 2.97
C PRO A 122 7.89 2.54 3.96
N ALA A 123 7.09 1.51 3.67
CA ALA A 123 6.03 1.06 4.58
C ALA A 123 6.63 0.56 5.89
N THR A 124 7.66 -0.29 5.83
CA THR A 124 8.32 -0.83 7.03
C THR A 124 8.89 0.27 7.91
N LEU A 125 9.62 1.23 7.34
CA LEU A 125 10.24 2.32 8.08
C LEU A 125 9.19 3.30 8.63
N GLY A 126 8.18 3.66 7.83
CA GLY A 126 7.12 4.58 8.25
C GLY A 126 6.28 4.02 9.39
N TYR A 127 5.71 2.82 9.22
CA TYR A 127 4.90 2.18 10.26
C TYR A 127 5.74 1.75 11.46
N GLY A 128 6.95 1.23 11.23
CA GLY A 128 7.88 0.85 12.29
C GLY A 128 8.24 2.02 13.19
N TYR A 129 8.56 3.18 12.61
CA TYR A 129 8.83 4.40 13.37
C TYR A 129 7.64 4.79 14.25
N LEU A 130 6.43 4.82 13.67
CA LEU A 130 5.23 5.17 14.44
C LEU A 130 5.01 4.20 15.60
N MET A 131 5.13 2.89 15.38
CA MET A 131 4.94 1.89 16.45
C MET A 131 5.99 2.04 17.55
N ILE A 132 7.25 2.30 17.21
CA ILE A 132 8.30 2.58 18.20
C ILE A 132 7.96 3.85 19.00
N ALA A 133 7.51 4.92 18.33
CA ALA A 133 7.11 6.16 19.00
C ALA A 133 5.92 5.97 19.95
N ILE A 134 4.96 5.10 19.58
CA ILE A 134 3.85 4.70 20.45
C ILE A 134 4.37 3.97 21.69
N LEU A 135 5.24 2.97 21.50
CA LEU A 135 5.84 2.24 22.63
C LEU A 135 6.60 3.18 23.57
N SER A 136 7.42 4.10 23.03
CA SER A 136 8.14 5.09 23.83
C SER A 136 7.24 6.10 24.55
N LYS A 137 5.97 6.24 24.13
CA LYS A 137 5.01 7.14 24.78
C LYS A 137 4.22 6.45 25.89
N LEU A 138 4.02 5.14 25.78
CA LEU A 138 3.19 4.35 26.69
C LEU A 138 3.98 3.62 27.79
N LEU A 139 5.25 3.31 27.52
CA LEU A 139 6.19 2.73 28.48
C LEU A 139 6.99 3.83 29.15
#